data_AF-A0A1H8RSU0-F1
#
_entry.id   AF-A0A1H8RSU0-F1
#
_cell.length_a   1.000
_cell.length_b   1.000
_cell.length_c   1.000
_cell.angle_alpha   90.00
_cell.angle_beta   90.00
_cell.angle_gamma   90.00
#
_symmetry.space_group_name_H-M   'P 1'
#
loop_
_entity.id
_entity.type
_entity.pdbx_description
1 polymer ?
#
loop_
_entity_poly.entity_id
_entity_poly.type
_entity_poly.pdbx_seq_one_letter_code
_entity_poly.pdbx_strand_id
1 'polypeptide(L)'
;MKPITLLSIIVITALTLASCSAGFESKTYDAIKYAKKKFPNLVILDGKEYELVRCLSIPKPQAKIQLFQPATSPDRLQLMLVISNSNDQFYAIPVPSIRFKSYWDFVYDTSSKQAGSGEKTFETEINKALDTLKLNVGYDGLKVLNEIFISVLQARMSNKTDSANLKVRYFNKSTFPDSCEIVSKQNYEAIARSAIQDSLRYFYEGNVFLKSQKIFNINYLPLKQGKKTYYKIEVYRQPCVIDVVPIEL
;
A
#
# COMPACT_ATOMS: atom_id res chain seq x y z
N MET A 1 -39.75 38.34 -7.51
CA MET A 1 -38.67 37.71 -8.31
C MET A 1 -39.29 36.59 -9.14
N LYS A 2 -39.03 36.56 -10.46
CA LYS A 2 -39.71 35.64 -11.37
C LYS A 2 -39.26 34.18 -11.13
N PRO A 3 -40.17 33.19 -11.10
CA PRO A 3 -39.83 31.79 -10.84
C PRO A 3 -38.87 31.19 -11.89
N ILE A 4 -38.80 31.77 -13.08
CA ILE A 4 -37.94 31.33 -14.20
C ILE A 4 -36.44 31.55 -13.88
N THR A 5 -36.09 32.64 -13.20
CA THR A 5 -34.69 32.92 -12.83
C THR A 5 -34.15 31.97 -11.76
N LEU A 6 -35.01 31.46 -10.86
CA LEU A 6 -34.60 30.51 -9.82
C LEU A 6 -34.32 29.11 -10.42
N LEU A 7 -35.16 28.67 -11.36
CA LEU A 7 -35.01 27.39 -12.06
C LEU A 7 -33.74 27.33 -12.90
N SER A 8 -33.41 28.45 -13.57
CA SER A 8 -32.22 28.58 -14.42
C SER A 8 -30.92 28.45 -13.61
N ILE A 9 -30.88 29.03 -12.41
CA ILE A 9 -29.73 28.94 -11.50
C ILE A 9 -29.57 27.50 -11.02
N ILE A 10 -30.65 26.82 -10.61
CA ILE A 10 -30.60 25.43 -10.11
C ILE A 10 -30.07 24.46 -11.18
N VAL A 11 -30.48 24.61 -12.45
CA VAL A 11 -30.03 23.74 -13.54
C VAL A 11 -28.53 23.96 -13.85
N ILE A 12 -28.04 25.21 -13.81
CA ILE A 12 -26.62 25.51 -14.06
C ILE A 12 -25.75 25.00 -12.90
N THR A 13 -26.21 25.10 -11.64
CA THR A 13 -25.47 24.56 -10.48
C THR A 13 -25.45 23.03 -10.47
N ALA A 14 -26.50 22.35 -10.95
CA ALA A 14 -26.53 20.89 -11.05
C ALA A 14 -25.59 20.36 -12.16
N LEU A 15 -25.47 21.08 -13.28
CA LEU A 15 -24.58 20.71 -14.39
C LEU A 15 -23.10 20.86 -14.07
N THR A 16 -22.71 21.83 -13.23
CA THR A 16 -21.30 22.00 -12.80
C THR A 16 -20.87 20.97 -11.76
N LEU A 17 -21.80 20.45 -10.95
CA LEU A 17 -21.51 19.39 -9.97
C LEU A 17 -21.34 18.01 -10.61
N ALA A 18 -22.03 17.70 -11.71
CA ALA A 18 -21.91 16.43 -12.41
C ALA A 18 -20.62 16.27 -13.22
N SER A 19 -19.99 17.38 -13.66
CA SER A 19 -18.76 17.33 -14.45
C SER A 19 -17.48 17.12 -13.61
N CYS A 20 -17.59 17.15 -12.27
CA CYS A 20 -16.44 17.12 -11.37
C CYS A 20 -15.99 15.69 -10.98
N SER A 21 -16.79 14.66 -11.24
CA SER A 21 -16.46 13.27 -10.89
C SER A 21 -15.91 12.43 -12.06
N ALA A 22 -16.43 12.62 -13.28
CA ALA A 22 -16.10 11.76 -14.43
C ALA A 22 -14.64 11.85 -14.89
N GLY A 23 -14.03 13.04 -14.87
CA GLY A 23 -12.65 13.23 -15.31
C GLY A 23 -11.61 12.62 -14.36
N PHE A 24 -11.92 12.60 -13.06
CA PHE A 24 -11.05 12.02 -12.05
C PHE A 24 -11.04 10.49 -12.13
N GLU A 25 -12.21 9.89 -12.36
CA GLU A 25 -12.39 8.44 -12.52
C GLU A 25 -11.62 7.91 -13.74
N SER A 26 -11.65 8.62 -14.87
CA SER A 26 -10.87 8.26 -16.05
C SER A 26 -9.36 8.21 -15.80
N LYS A 27 -8.79 9.24 -15.14
CA LYS A 27 -7.34 9.30 -14.86
C LYS A 27 -6.88 8.22 -13.89
N THR A 28 -7.71 7.90 -12.90
CA THR A 28 -7.47 6.77 -12.00
C THR A 28 -7.41 5.45 -12.76
N TYR A 29 -8.35 5.21 -13.68
CA TYR A 29 -8.36 3.98 -14.47
C TYR A 29 -7.17 3.88 -15.43
N ASP A 30 -6.73 4.99 -16.00
CA ASP A 30 -5.52 5.03 -16.82
C ASP A 30 -4.28 4.69 -16.01
N ALA A 31 -4.18 5.16 -14.76
CA ALA A 31 -3.09 4.79 -13.85
C ALA A 31 -3.11 3.29 -13.52
N ILE A 32 -4.27 2.70 -13.25
CA ILE A 32 -4.42 1.24 -13.02
C ILE A 32 -4.05 0.45 -14.29
N LYS A 33 -4.50 0.89 -15.46
CA LYS A 33 -4.15 0.29 -16.76
C LYS A 33 -2.64 0.34 -17.02
N TYR A 34 -1.98 1.42 -16.63
CA TYR A 34 -0.52 1.53 -16.70
C TYR A 34 0.16 0.54 -15.73
N ALA A 35 -0.34 0.40 -14.50
CA ALA A 35 0.16 -0.59 -13.56
C ALA A 35 0.02 -2.03 -14.11
N LYS A 36 -1.13 -2.38 -14.71
CA LYS A 36 -1.35 -3.67 -15.38
C LYS A 36 -0.27 -3.98 -16.43
N LYS A 37 0.06 -3.00 -17.28
CA LYS A 37 1.15 -3.13 -18.27
C LYS A 37 2.52 -3.28 -17.62
N LYS A 38 2.77 -2.55 -16.54
CA LYS A 38 4.06 -2.54 -15.83
C LYS A 38 4.32 -3.83 -15.06
N PHE A 39 3.27 -4.48 -14.56
CA PHE A 39 3.31 -5.69 -13.74
C PHE A 39 2.52 -6.83 -14.38
N PRO A 40 2.96 -7.38 -15.53
CA PRO A 40 2.23 -8.42 -16.24
C PRO A 40 2.07 -9.72 -15.42
N ASN A 41 2.95 -9.95 -14.43
CA ASN A 41 2.91 -11.12 -13.56
C ASN A 41 1.90 -10.97 -12.41
N LEU A 42 1.32 -9.78 -12.21
CA LEU A 42 0.25 -9.55 -11.23
C LEU A 42 -1.10 -9.63 -11.94
N VAL A 43 -2.12 -10.19 -11.29
CA VAL A 43 -3.46 -10.32 -11.87
C VAL A 43 -4.24 -9.02 -11.63
N ILE A 44 -3.83 -7.97 -12.35
CA ILE A 44 -4.46 -6.65 -12.30
C ILE A 44 -5.61 -6.60 -13.31
N LEU A 45 -6.82 -6.37 -12.82
CA LEU A 45 -8.01 -6.20 -13.65
C LEU A 45 -8.02 -4.83 -14.35
N ASP A 46 -8.95 -4.60 -15.28
CA ASP A 46 -9.14 -3.26 -15.81
C ASP A 46 -9.71 -2.32 -14.74
N GLY A 47 -9.39 -1.03 -14.82
CA GLY A 47 -9.74 -0.06 -13.77
C GLY A 47 -11.24 -0.01 -13.43
N LYS A 48 -12.11 -0.25 -14.42
CA LYS A 48 -13.58 -0.29 -14.26
C LYS A 48 -14.07 -1.50 -13.47
N GLU A 49 -13.25 -2.54 -13.36
CA GLU A 49 -13.55 -3.76 -12.59
C GLU A 49 -13.13 -3.62 -11.11
N TYR A 50 -12.58 -2.47 -10.75
CA TYR A 50 -12.26 -2.11 -9.38
C TYR A 50 -13.33 -1.20 -8.79
N GLU A 51 -13.69 -1.45 -7.54
CA GLU A 51 -14.51 -0.57 -6.72
C GLU A 51 -13.64 0.19 -5.70
N LEU A 52 -14.03 1.44 -5.41
CA LEU A 52 -13.36 2.28 -4.42
C LEU A 52 -13.76 1.82 -3.01
N VAL A 53 -12.78 1.41 -2.21
CA VAL A 53 -12.97 0.96 -0.83
C VAL A 53 -12.74 2.09 0.16
N ARG A 54 -11.68 2.88 -0.06
CA ARG A 54 -11.28 3.98 0.83
C ARG A 54 -10.75 5.14 0.04
N CYS A 55 -10.99 6.34 0.53
CA CYS A 55 -10.47 7.57 -0.03
C CYS A 55 -10.13 8.53 1.11
N LEU A 56 -8.93 9.11 1.04
CA LEU A 56 -8.47 10.14 1.96
C LEU A 56 -7.91 11.32 1.17
N SER A 57 -8.28 12.52 1.57
CA SER A 57 -7.70 13.75 1.07
C SER A 57 -6.81 14.39 2.14
N ILE A 58 -5.56 14.64 1.79
CA ILE A 58 -4.60 15.35 2.62
C ILE A 58 -4.54 16.79 2.10
N PRO A 59 -4.83 17.82 2.92
CA PRO A 59 -4.80 19.21 2.47
C PRO A 59 -3.38 19.77 2.34
N LYS A 60 -2.42 19.20 3.09
CA LYS A 60 -1.00 19.58 3.06
C LYS A 60 -0.13 18.35 3.37
N PRO A 61 0.68 17.84 2.42
CA PRO A 61 0.69 18.24 1.01
C PRO A 61 -0.67 17.92 0.35
N GLN A 62 -1.10 18.72 -0.62
CA GLN A 62 -2.35 18.46 -1.35
C GLN A 62 -2.23 17.13 -2.11
N ALA A 63 -2.79 16.07 -1.53
CA ALA A 63 -2.73 14.72 -2.05
C ALA A 63 -4.05 14.00 -1.81
N LYS A 64 -4.39 13.07 -2.70
CA LYS A 64 -5.53 12.16 -2.51
C LYS A 64 -5.03 10.74 -2.62
N ILE A 65 -5.40 9.91 -1.65
CA ILE A 65 -5.00 8.51 -1.57
C ILE A 65 -6.26 7.66 -1.62
N GLN A 66 -6.30 6.68 -2.51
CA GLN A 66 -7.45 5.83 -2.74
C GLN A 66 -7.04 4.37 -2.72
N LEU A 67 -7.89 3.53 -2.13
CA LEU A 67 -7.74 2.08 -2.16
C LEU A 67 -8.88 1.48 -2.94
N PHE A 68 -8.53 0.65 -3.90
CA PHE A 68 -9.44 -0.05 -4.79
C PHE A 68 -9.33 -1.56 -4.57
N GLN A 69 -10.46 -2.26 -4.68
CA GLN A 69 -10.51 -3.73 -4.68
C GLN A 69 -11.28 -4.25 -5.90
N PRO A 70 -11.00 -5.47 -6.38
CA PRO A 70 -11.80 -6.10 -7.44
C PRO A 70 -13.28 -6.22 -7.04
N ALA A 71 -14.19 -5.80 -7.91
CA ALA A 71 -15.63 -5.80 -7.64
C ALA A 71 -16.23 -7.22 -7.59
N THR A 72 -15.74 -8.13 -8.45
CA THR A 72 -16.34 -9.45 -8.70
C THR A 72 -15.41 -10.63 -8.39
N SER A 73 -14.17 -10.39 -7.94
CA SER A 73 -13.23 -11.48 -7.66
C SER A 73 -13.56 -12.16 -6.32
N PRO A 74 -13.71 -13.50 -6.28
CA PRO A 74 -13.77 -14.24 -5.02
C PRO A 74 -12.45 -14.13 -4.24
N ASP A 75 -11.34 -13.87 -4.95
CA ASP A 75 -10.03 -13.59 -4.38
C ASP A 75 -9.78 -12.06 -4.39
N ARG A 76 -10.35 -11.36 -3.41
CA ARG A 76 -10.20 -9.89 -3.20
C ARG A 76 -8.80 -9.46 -2.75
N LEU A 77 -7.77 -10.30 -2.95
CA LEU A 77 -6.44 -10.09 -2.40
C LEU A 77 -5.51 -9.21 -3.25
N GLN A 78 -5.98 -8.69 -4.39
CA GLN A 78 -5.18 -7.80 -5.26
C GLN A 78 -5.74 -6.38 -5.25
N LEU A 79 -5.41 -5.67 -4.18
CA LEU A 79 -5.82 -4.28 -4.01
C LEU A 79 -4.97 -3.36 -4.88
N MET A 80 -5.50 -2.19 -5.18
CA MET A 80 -4.81 -1.13 -5.90
C MET A 80 -4.80 0.15 -5.07
N LEU A 81 -3.60 0.61 -4.72
CA LEU A 81 -3.40 1.92 -4.09
C LEU A 81 -3.16 2.96 -5.18
N VAL A 82 -4.01 3.98 -5.25
CA VAL A 82 -3.85 5.10 -6.20
C VAL A 82 -3.60 6.38 -5.43
N ILE A 83 -2.54 7.10 -5.79
CA ILE A 83 -2.15 8.36 -5.17
C ILE A 83 -2.20 9.44 -6.25
N SER A 84 -2.76 10.60 -5.93
CA SER A 84 -2.71 11.78 -6.78
C SER A 84 -2.28 13.03 -6.02
N ASN A 85 -1.76 14.03 -6.75
CA ASN A 85 -1.37 15.33 -6.21
C ASN A 85 -2.26 16.47 -6.75
N SER A 86 -1.96 17.71 -6.36
CA SER A 86 -2.66 18.93 -6.82
C SER A 86 -2.52 19.24 -8.30
N ASN A 87 -1.59 18.59 -9.02
CA ASN A 87 -1.38 18.77 -10.45
C ASN A 87 -2.14 17.74 -11.29
N ASP A 88 -3.12 17.04 -10.70
CA ASP A 88 -3.85 15.93 -11.31
C ASP A 88 -2.93 14.85 -11.90
N GLN A 89 -1.78 14.61 -11.28
CA GLN A 89 -0.91 13.48 -11.60
C GLN A 89 -1.32 12.29 -10.75
N PHE A 90 -1.32 11.10 -11.33
CA PHE A 90 -1.79 9.87 -10.68
C PHE A 90 -0.72 8.80 -10.77
N TYR A 91 -0.59 8.02 -9.70
CA TYR A 91 0.27 6.85 -9.67
C TYR A 91 -0.45 5.70 -8.98
N ALA A 92 -0.45 4.52 -9.62
CA ALA A 92 -1.10 3.33 -9.12
C ALA A 92 -0.06 2.29 -8.71
N ILE A 93 -0.20 1.76 -7.48
CA ILE A 93 0.69 0.80 -6.84
C ILE A 93 -0.11 -0.46 -6.53
N PRO A 94 0.25 -1.63 -7.10
CA PRO A 94 -0.35 -2.89 -6.72
C PRO A 94 -0.07 -3.24 -5.27
N VAL A 95 -1.07 -3.73 -4.56
CA VAL A 95 -0.96 -4.27 -3.20
C VAL A 95 -1.44 -5.73 -3.25
N PRO A 96 -0.64 -6.64 -3.83
CA PRO A 96 -1.06 -8.01 -4.05
C PRO A 96 -1.00 -8.86 -2.77
N SER A 97 -1.45 -10.12 -2.88
CA SER A 97 -1.34 -11.08 -1.78
C SER A 97 0.11 -11.40 -1.44
N ILE A 98 0.34 -12.01 -0.29
CA ILE A 98 1.68 -12.41 0.18
C ILE A 98 2.38 -13.45 -0.70
N ARG A 99 1.67 -14.10 -1.63
CA ARG A 99 2.25 -15.08 -2.54
C ARG A 99 3.25 -14.46 -3.52
N PHE A 100 3.15 -13.15 -3.75
CA PHE A 100 4.07 -12.43 -4.62
C PHE A 100 5.34 -12.04 -3.84
N LYS A 101 6.08 -13.04 -3.34
CA LYS A 101 7.24 -12.87 -2.46
C LYS A 101 8.27 -11.92 -3.01
N SER A 102 8.60 -12.06 -4.30
CA SER A 102 9.60 -11.22 -4.96
C SER A 102 9.17 -9.74 -5.09
N TYR A 103 7.85 -9.47 -5.10
CA TYR A 103 7.32 -8.10 -5.06
C TYR A 103 7.41 -7.51 -3.66
N TRP A 104 7.16 -8.32 -2.63
CA TRP A 104 7.24 -7.88 -1.24
C TRP A 104 8.67 -7.78 -0.71
N ASP A 105 9.60 -8.53 -1.30
CA ASP A 105 11.02 -8.59 -0.90
C ASP A 105 11.19 -8.86 0.60
N PHE A 106 10.57 -9.95 1.07
CA PHE A 106 10.57 -10.29 2.49
C PHE A 106 11.99 -10.50 3.04
N VAL A 107 12.30 -9.88 4.18
CA VAL A 107 13.66 -9.80 4.75
C VAL A 107 14.34 -11.16 4.93
N TYR A 108 13.59 -12.16 5.40
CA TYR A 108 14.12 -13.50 5.70
C TYR A 108 13.64 -14.56 4.72
N ASP A 109 13.16 -14.17 3.55
CA ASP A 109 12.81 -15.13 2.50
C ASP A 109 14.05 -15.53 1.71
N THR A 110 14.46 -16.78 1.86
CA THR A 110 15.64 -17.36 1.19
C THR A 110 15.29 -18.02 -0.14
N SER A 111 14.01 -18.00 -0.55
CA SER A 111 13.62 -18.53 -1.86
C SER A 111 14.27 -17.73 -3.00
N SER A 112 14.60 -18.41 -4.08
CA SER A 112 15.22 -17.78 -5.25
C SER A 112 14.31 -16.69 -5.81
N LYS A 113 14.82 -15.46 -5.89
CA LYS A 113 14.11 -14.34 -6.52
C LYS A 113 13.88 -14.66 -8.00
N GLN A 114 12.66 -14.41 -8.49
CA GLN A 114 12.41 -14.49 -9.93
C GLN A 114 13.31 -13.50 -10.66
N ALA A 115 13.96 -13.94 -11.75
CA ALA A 115 14.82 -13.07 -12.55
C ALA A 115 14.07 -11.80 -12.99
N GLY A 116 14.66 -10.62 -12.76
CA GLY A 116 14.05 -9.32 -13.09
C GLY A 116 13.10 -8.72 -12.05
N SER A 117 12.89 -9.37 -10.89
CA SER A 117 12.00 -8.85 -9.84
C SER A 117 12.62 -7.76 -8.97
N GLY A 118 13.95 -7.62 -8.96
CA GLY A 118 14.68 -6.77 -8.02
C GLY A 118 14.39 -5.26 -8.14
N GLU A 119 13.90 -4.80 -9.30
CA GLU A 119 13.64 -3.37 -9.56
C GLU A 119 12.20 -2.93 -9.28
N LYS A 120 11.32 -3.88 -8.94
CA LYS A 120 9.86 -3.68 -8.93
C LYS A 120 9.24 -4.14 -7.62
N THR A 121 9.87 -3.82 -6.49
CA THR A 121 9.34 -4.15 -5.15
C THR A 121 8.32 -3.11 -4.68
N PHE A 122 7.53 -3.45 -3.66
CA PHE A 122 6.62 -2.50 -3.03
C PHE A 122 7.34 -1.24 -2.50
N GLU A 123 8.52 -1.40 -1.88
CA GLU A 123 9.37 -0.29 -1.42
C GLU A 123 9.74 0.64 -2.59
N THR A 124 10.23 0.07 -3.70
CA THR A 124 10.63 0.85 -4.87
C THR A 124 9.43 1.59 -5.47
N GLU A 125 8.26 0.96 -5.53
CA GLU A 125 7.06 1.57 -6.10
C GLU A 125 6.47 2.68 -5.25
N ILE A 126 6.45 2.54 -3.92
CA ILE A 126 6.02 3.61 -3.02
C ILE A 126 6.95 4.82 -3.14
N ASN A 127 8.27 4.61 -3.09
CA ASN A 127 9.22 5.70 -3.26
C ASN A 127 9.11 6.37 -4.63
N LYS A 128 8.93 5.58 -5.70
CA LYS A 128 8.75 6.10 -7.05
C LYS A 128 7.45 6.90 -7.19
N ALA A 129 6.36 6.46 -6.57
CA ALA A 129 5.11 7.20 -6.58
C ALA A 129 5.25 8.54 -5.86
N LEU A 130 5.82 8.55 -4.65
CA LEU A 130 6.04 9.78 -3.88
C LEU A 130 6.97 10.74 -4.62
N ASP A 131 8.03 10.25 -5.26
CA ASP A 131 8.94 11.10 -6.05
C ASP A 131 8.27 11.66 -7.31
N THR A 132 7.58 10.80 -8.08
CA THR A 132 6.88 11.19 -9.31
C THR A 132 5.81 12.26 -9.04
N LEU A 133 5.10 12.12 -7.93
CA LEU A 133 4.06 13.05 -7.50
C LEU A 133 4.61 14.25 -6.73
N LYS A 134 5.93 14.34 -6.53
CA LYS A 134 6.61 15.37 -5.72
C LYS A 134 6.08 15.46 -4.29
N LEU A 135 5.67 14.33 -3.73
CA LEU A 135 5.15 14.18 -2.37
C LEU A 135 6.23 13.72 -1.39
N ASN A 136 7.49 13.57 -1.80
CA ASN A 136 8.58 13.05 -0.96
C ASN A 136 9.47 14.12 -0.29
N VAL A 137 8.99 15.36 -0.12
CA VAL A 137 9.82 16.47 0.39
C VAL A 137 9.60 16.70 1.89
N GLY A 138 10.68 16.68 2.69
CA GLY A 138 10.63 16.98 4.12
C GLY A 138 9.58 16.17 4.90
N TYR A 139 8.83 16.83 5.78
CA TYR A 139 7.78 16.21 6.60
C TYR A 139 6.53 15.82 5.80
N ASP A 140 6.32 16.41 4.63
CA ASP A 140 5.13 16.17 3.81
C ASP A 140 5.10 14.71 3.30
N GLY A 141 6.27 14.16 2.94
CA GLY A 141 6.36 12.75 2.54
C GLY A 141 6.07 11.78 3.67
N LEU A 142 6.53 12.08 4.90
CA LEU A 142 6.26 11.23 6.04
C LEU A 142 4.75 11.23 6.35
N LYS A 143 4.11 12.39 6.23
CA LYS A 143 2.66 12.51 6.43
C LYS A 143 1.89 11.69 5.39
N VAL A 144 2.22 11.78 4.11
CA VAL A 144 1.57 10.98 3.06
C VAL A 144 1.78 9.50 3.32
N LEU A 145 2.99 9.08 3.68
CA LEU A 145 3.30 7.69 3.98
C LEU A 145 2.50 7.18 5.19
N ASN A 146 2.43 7.97 6.26
CA ASN A 146 1.63 7.63 7.46
C ASN A 146 0.17 7.40 7.10
N GLU A 147 -0.42 8.28 6.30
CA GLU A 147 -1.82 8.17 5.90
C GLU A 147 -2.08 6.99 4.96
N ILE A 148 -1.13 6.65 4.07
CA ILE A 148 -1.19 5.43 3.26
C ILE A 148 -1.32 4.22 4.17
N PHE A 149 -0.43 4.09 5.15
CA PHE A 149 -0.45 2.92 6.03
C PHE A 149 -1.64 2.96 6.99
N ILE A 150 -1.80 4.01 7.79
CA ILE A 150 -2.75 4.06 8.91
C ILE A 150 -4.19 4.19 8.42
N SER A 151 -4.48 5.15 7.57
CA SER A 151 -5.86 5.49 7.21
C SER A 151 -6.37 4.66 6.04
N VAL A 152 -5.51 4.42 5.05
CA VAL A 152 -5.90 3.74 3.81
C VAL A 152 -5.70 2.24 3.90
N LEU A 153 -4.53 1.77 4.33
CA LEU A 153 -4.26 0.33 4.51
C LEU A 153 -4.70 -0.19 5.89
N GLN A 154 -5.18 0.68 6.77
CA GLN A 154 -5.63 0.36 8.13
C GLN A 154 -4.56 -0.32 9.00
N ALA A 155 -3.31 0.08 8.79
CA ALA A 155 -2.17 -0.31 9.59
C ALA A 155 -2.36 0.12 11.06
N ARG A 156 -2.06 -0.79 12.01
CA ARG A 156 -2.19 -0.52 13.44
C ARG A 156 -1.12 0.38 14.08
N MET A 157 0.17 0.39 13.79
CA MET A 157 1.21 0.98 14.68
C MET A 157 1.28 0.28 16.06
N SER A 158 2.46 -0.23 16.39
CA SER A 158 2.74 -0.87 17.67
C SER A 158 3.93 -0.20 18.31
N ASN A 159 3.84 0.07 19.61
CA ASN A 159 4.93 0.67 20.38
C ASN A 159 5.68 -0.38 21.21
N LYS A 160 6.80 0.01 21.80
CA LYS A 160 7.62 -0.84 22.69
C LYS A 160 6.81 -1.52 23.82
N THR A 161 5.73 -0.91 24.26
CA THR A 161 4.82 -1.43 25.31
C THR A 161 3.78 -2.42 24.79
N ASP A 162 3.58 -2.51 23.47
CA ASP A 162 2.63 -3.44 22.84
C ASP A 162 3.22 -4.86 22.68
N SER A 163 4.18 -5.24 23.54
CA SER A 163 4.88 -6.53 23.48
C SER A 163 3.94 -7.75 23.49
N ALA A 164 2.74 -7.63 24.06
CA ALA A 164 1.70 -8.66 24.03
C ALA A 164 1.00 -8.80 22.67
N ASN A 165 0.98 -7.75 21.83
CA ASN A 165 0.43 -7.78 20.46
C ASN A 165 1.43 -8.36 19.45
N LEU A 166 2.73 -8.24 19.75
CA LEU A 166 3.82 -8.85 18.99
C LEU A 166 3.99 -10.34 19.29
N LYS A 167 3.34 -10.88 20.34
CA LYS A 167 3.41 -12.32 20.65
C LYS A 167 2.86 -13.12 19.48
N VAL A 168 3.60 -14.14 19.09
CA VAL A 168 3.20 -15.19 18.15
C VAL A 168 1.81 -15.72 18.56
N ARG A 169 0.74 -15.20 17.96
CA ARG A 169 -0.61 -15.72 18.18
C ARG A 169 -0.75 -16.97 17.32
N TYR A 170 -1.11 -18.07 17.98
CA TYR A 170 -1.35 -19.41 17.45
C TYR A 170 -1.59 -19.45 15.94
N PHE A 171 -0.59 -19.97 15.22
CA PHE A 171 -0.72 -20.33 13.82
C PHE A 171 -1.61 -21.57 13.70
N ASN A 172 -2.60 -21.52 12.81
CA ASN A 172 -3.22 -22.76 12.33
C ASN A 172 -2.14 -23.58 11.64
N LYS A 173 -1.78 -24.73 12.24
CA LYS A 173 -0.88 -25.71 11.65
C LYS A 173 -1.42 -26.12 10.28
N SER A 174 -0.78 -25.66 9.23
CA SER A 174 -0.80 -26.33 7.94
C SER A 174 0.61 -26.91 7.74
N THR A 175 0.65 -28.20 7.44
CA THR A 175 1.80 -29.11 7.59
C THR A 175 2.92 -28.76 6.62
N PHE A 176 4.08 -28.28 7.10
CA PHE A 176 5.23 -27.96 6.22
C PHE A 176 6.58 -28.21 6.92
N PRO A 177 7.66 -28.56 6.18
CA PRO A 177 8.92 -29.06 6.71
C PRO A 177 9.80 -27.92 7.25
N ASP A 178 10.57 -28.23 8.30
CA ASP A 178 11.52 -27.39 9.04
C ASP A 178 11.93 -26.04 8.42
N SER A 179 11.40 -24.95 8.99
CA SER A 179 12.03 -23.60 9.17
C SER A 179 11.02 -22.46 9.41
N CYS A 180 9.71 -22.71 9.36
CA CYS A 180 8.70 -21.68 9.61
C CYS A 180 8.79 -21.05 11.01
N GLU A 181 9.07 -21.86 12.02
CA GLU A 181 9.28 -21.39 13.39
C GLU A 181 10.55 -20.52 13.50
N ILE A 182 11.61 -20.87 12.76
CA ILE A 182 12.87 -20.11 12.71
C ILE A 182 12.64 -18.75 12.06
N VAL A 183 11.99 -18.69 10.89
CA VAL A 183 11.68 -17.42 10.21
C VAL A 183 10.74 -16.55 11.05
N SER A 184 9.74 -17.15 11.69
CA SER A 184 8.84 -16.42 12.59
C SER A 184 9.58 -15.86 13.80
N LYS A 185 10.47 -16.65 14.41
CA LYS A 185 11.33 -16.20 15.51
C LYS A 185 12.27 -15.08 15.07
N GLN A 186 12.90 -15.20 13.91
CA GLN A 186 13.76 -14.17 13.33
C GLN A 186 12.99 -12.87 13.04
N ASN A 187 11.79 -12.94 12.47
CA ASN A 187 10.90 -11.79 12.27
C ASN A 187 10.62 -11.10 13.61
N TYR A 188 10.21 -11.88 14.62
CA TYR A 188 9.91 -11.35 15.95
C TYR A 188 11.13 -10.70 16.60
N GLU A 189 12.29 -11.36 16.57
CA GLU A 189 13.54 -10.82 17.12
C GLU A 189 14.01 -9.56 16.40
N ALA A 190 13.81 -9.47 15.08
CA ALA A 190 14.12 -8.27 14.31
C ALA A 190 13.24 -7.10 14.76
N ILE A 191 11.92 -7.31 14.79
CA ILE A 191 10.92 -6.31 15.17
C ILE A 191 11.13 -5.87 16.63
N ALA A 192 11.39 -6.82 17.53
CA ALA A 192 11.63 -6.53 18.94
C ALA A 192 12.92 -5.72 19.14
N ARG A 193 14.01 -6.06 18.43
CA ARG A 193 15.28 -5.31 18.50
C ARG A 193 15.11 -3.88 18.01
N SER A 194 14.45 -3.69 16.88
CA SER A 194 14.17 -2.37 16.35
C SER A 194 13.28 -1.57 17.33
N ALA A 195 12.27 -2.21 17.95
CA ALA A 195 11.40 -1.58 18.95
C ALA A 195 12.12 -1.13 20.22
N ILE A 196 13.26 -1.76 20.56
CA ILE A 196 14.07 -1.42 21.74
C ILE A 196 14.97 -0.21 21.48
N GLN A 197 15.48 -0.03 20.27
CA GLN A 197 16.47 1.00 19.94
C GLN A 197 15.87 2.42 19.77
N ASP A 198 14.55 2.55 19.63
CA ASP A 198 13.95 3.80 19.17
C ASP A 198 12.87 4.35 20.10
N SER A 199 13.30 5.18 21.06
CA SER A 199 12.40 6.09 21.76
C SER A 199 11.76 7.16 20.83
N LEU A 200 12.08 7.19 19.52
CA LEU A 200 11.58 8.22 18.58
C LEU A 200 11.37 7.77 17.10
N ARG A 201 11.56 6.51 16.70
CA ARG A 201 11.39 6.09 15.29
C ARG A 201 10.32 5.01 15.15
N TYR A 202 9.21 5.47 14.63
CA TYR A 202 7.90 4.86 14.49
C TYR A 202 7.92 3.45 13.86
N PHE A 203 7.54 2.45 14.65
CA PHE A 203 7.14 1.13 14.17
C PHE A 203 5.76 1.21 13.53
N TYR A 204 5.69 1.09 12.21
CA TYR A 204 4.42 0.88 11.54
C TYR A 204 4.11 -0.62 11.55
N GLU A 205 3.80 -1.19 12.72
CA GLU A 205 3.14 -2.50 12.74
C GLU A 205 1.71 -2.32 12.23
N GLY A 206 1.63 -2.22 10.92
CA GLY A 206 0.40 -2.19 10.22
C GLY A 206 -0.20 -3.55 10.19
N ASN A 207 -1.15 -3.84 11.09
CA ASN A 207 -2.12 -4.88 10.81
C ASN A 207 -2.96 -4.47 9.59
N VAL A 208 -2.41 -4.61 8.39
CA VAL A 208 -3.19 -4.59 7.15
C VAL A 208 -3.94 -5.91 7.12
N PHE A 209 -5.20 -5.87 7.52
CA PHE A 209 -6.09 -7.02 7.39
C PHE A 209 -6.56 -7.16 5.95
N LEU A 210 -5.78 -7.91 5.19
CA LEU A 210 -6.35 -9.05 4.48
C LEU A 210 -5.91 -10.30 5.25
N LYS A 211 -6.53 -10.55 6.42
CA LYS A 211 -6.31 -11.72 7.28
C LYS A 211 -4.91 -11.89 7.93
N SER A 212 -4.25 -10.83 8.42
CA SER A 212 -3.04 -10.93 9.29
C SER A 212 -1.78 -11.51 8.62
N GLN A 213 -1.17 -10.80 7.67
CA GLN A 213 -0.14 -11.42 6.82
C GLN A 213 1.21 -10.70 6.66
N LYS A 214 1.29 -9.37 6.83
CA LYS A 214 2.50 -8.57 6.57
C LYS A 214 2.77 -7.58 7.69
N ILE A 215 4.05 -7.34 7.98
CA ILE A 215 4.54 -6.31 8.91
C ILE A 215 5.51 -5.42 8.14
N PHE A 216 5.39 -4.10 8.30
CA PHE A 216 6.24 -3.13 7.62
C PHE A 216 7.12 -2.42 8.65
N ASN A 217 8.43 -2.43 8.45
CA ASN A 217 9.36 -1.58 9.20
C ASN A 217 9.86 -0.47 8.27
N ILE A 218 9.53 0.77 8.60
CA ILE A 218 9.81 1.94 7.76
C ILE A 218 10.93 2.74 8.40
N ASN A 219 12.11 2.67 7.80
CA ASN A 219 13.29 3.40 8.22
C ASN A 219 13.55 4.59 7.28
N TYR A 220 13.91 5.74 7.84
CA TYR A 220 14.30 6.91 7.07
C TYR A 220 15.42 7.68 7.77
N LEU A 221 16.26 8.35 6.98
CA LEU A 221 17.28 9.25 7.50
C LEU A 221 16.62 10.48 8.15
N PRO A 222 17.28 11.16 9.11
CA PRO A 222 16.75 12.37 9.72
C PRO A 222 16.23 13.36 8.67
N LEU A 223 14.95 13.72 8.77
CA LEU A 223 14.27 14.55 7.80
C LEU A 223 14.92 15.94 7.76
N LYS A 224 15.22 16.42 6.55
CA LYS A 224 15.71 17.79 6.32
C LYS A 224 14.68 18.54 5.51
N GLN A 225 14.29 19.72 5.98
CA GLN A 225 13.32 20.57 5.28
C GLN A 225 13.78 20.85 3.85
N GLY A 226 12.86 20.73 2.89
CA GLY A 226 13.14 20.97 1.47
C GLY A 226 13.96 19.89 0.77
N LYS A 227 14.41 18.83 1.47
CA LYS A 227 15.11 17.70 0.84
C LYS A 227 14.15 16.55 0.55
N LYS A 228 14.38 15.89 -0.59
CA LYS A 228 13.73 14.62 -0.91
C LYS A 228 14.12 13.57 0.13
N THR A 229 13.14 12.80 0.57
CA THR A 229 13.30 11.68 1.48
C THR A 229 12.90 10.40 0.75
N TYR A 230 13.72 9.36 0.90
CA TYR A 230 13.38 8.02 0.45
C TYR A 230 13.30 7.12 1.67
N TYR A 231 12.30 6.25 1.67
CA TYR A 231 11.95 5.41 2.80
C TYR A 231 12.46 4.00 2.52
N LYS A 232 13.25 3.46 3.44
CA LYS A 232 13.55 2.03 3.46
C LYS A 232 12.35 1.32 4.11
N ILE A 233 11.73 0.39 3.41
CA ILE A 233 10.54 -0.34 3.86
C ILE A 233 10.89 -1.81 3.86
N GLU A 234 11.29 -2.31 5.02
CA GLU A 234 11.47 -3.73 5.23
C GLU A 234 10.10 -4.39 5.43
N VAL A 235 9.87 -5.50 4.74
CA VAL A 235 8.61 -6.25 4.83
C VAL A 235 8.90 -7.60 5.48
N TYR A 236 8.14 -7.95 6.51
CA TYR A 236 8.16 -9.25 7.16
C TYR A 236 6.82 -9.95 6.92
N ARG A 237 6.84 -11.27 6.72
CA ARG A 237 5.62 -12.08 6.56
C ARG A 237 5.23 -12.74 7.90
N GLN A 238 3.96 -12.79 8.23
CA GLN A 238 3.48 -13.54 9.40
C GLN A 238 3.22 -15.03 9.07
N PRO A 239 2.45 -15.40 8.03
CA PRO A 239 2.31 -16.77 7.59
C PRO A 239 3.41 -17.17 6.58
N CYS A 240 3.83 -18.44 6.64
CA CYS A 240 4.66 -19.05 5.60
C CYS A 240 3.88 -19.18 4.28
N VAL A 241 4.55 -18.93 3.15
CA VAL A 241 3.98 -19.12 1.82
C VAL A 241 4.89 -20.04 1.01
N ILE A 242 4.33 -21.11 0.47
CA ILE A 242 5.01 -21.98 -0.50
C ILE A 242 4.56 -21.55 -1.89
N ASP A 243 5.50 -21.44 -2.83
CA ASP A 243 5.14 -21.32 -4.24
C ASP A 243 4.65 -22.69 -4.69
N VAL A 244 3.40 -22.77 -5.14
CA VAL A 244 2.91 -23.98 -5.78
C VAL A 244 3.70 -24.10 -7.08
N VAL A 245 4.65 -25.03 -7.13
CA VAL A 245 5.29 -25.41 -8.39
C VAL A 245 4.15 -25.82 -9.33
N PRO A 246 4.03 -25.23 -10.53
CA PRO A 246 3.04 -25.69 -11.49
C PRO A 246 3.30 -27.18 -11.70
N ILE A 247 2.27 -28.02 -11.48
CA ILE A 247 2.32 -29.39 -11.96
C ILE A 247 2.40 -29.25 -13.48
N GLU A 248 3.55 -29.61 -14.06
CA GLU A 248 3.64 -29.82 -15.50
C GLU A 248 2.60 -30.91 -15.83
N LEU A 249 1.54 -30.50 -16.53
CA LEU A 249 0.57 -31.41 -17.15
C LEU A 249 1.10 -31.88 -18.49
#